data_AF-A0A0R1LI32-F1
#
_entry.id   AF-A0A0R1LI32-F1
#
_cell.length_a   1.000
_cell.length_b   1.000
_cell.length_c   1.000
_cell.angle_alpha   90.00
_cell.angle_beta   90.00
_cell.angle_gamma   90.00
#
_symmetry.space_group_name_H-M   'P 1'
#
loop_
_entity.id
_entity.type
_entity.pdbx_description
1 polymer ?
#
loop_
_entity_poly.entity_id
_entity_poly.type
_entity_poly.pdbx_seq_one_letter_code
_entity_poly.pdbx_strand_id
1 'polypeptide(L)'
;MFSLCLKIMHDYFAADGLTQETFLTAYQKWSQFDGQNEKAWLCRIASNKAIDYLRKQKPAADLDQVAEPADRQTPLDQVLNQELMEELQEAVKKLPDSLKGDAELYFLMGKKTKEIAKEHGKPLKTVQTHIYRARELLKKQLERRQP
;
A
#
# COMPACT_ATOMS: atom_id res chain seq x y z
N MET A 1 -9.84 -3.13 11.28
CA MET A 1 -9.01 -2.37 12.23
C MET A 1 -8.49 -3.27 13.37
N PHE A 2 -9.34 -3.80 14.26
CA PHE A 2 -8.89 -4.69 15.33
C PHE A 2 -8.07 -5.90 14.87
N SER A 3 -8.54 -6.63 13.84
CA SER A 3 -7.80 -7.75 13.27
C SER A 3 -6.43 -7.37 12.70
N LEU A 4 -6.26 -6.11 12.28
CA LEU A 4 -4.98 -5.58 11.82
C LEU A 4 -4.04 -5.34 13.02
N CYS A 5 -4.53 -4.67 14.07
CA CYS A 5 -3.79 -4.50 15.31
C CYS A 5 -3.38 -5.86 15.91
N LEU A 6 -4.26 -6.85 15.90
CA LEU A 6 -3.98 -8.19 16.42
C LEU A 6 -2.86 -8.90 15.64
N LYS A 7 -2.82 -8.74 14.31
CA LYS A 7 -1.74 -9.25 13.46
C LYS A 7 -0.38 -8.59 13.75
N ILE A 8 -0.36 -7.32 14.16
CA ILE A 8 0.89 -6.60 14.48
C ILE A 8 1.36 -6.93 15.89
N MET A 9 0.43 -6.92 16.84
CA MET A 9 0.73 -6.99 18.26
C MET A 9 0.93 -8.41 18.76
N HIS A 10 0.32 -9.41 18.10
CA HIS A 10 0.26 -10.80 18.55
C HIS A 10 -0.24 -10.98 19.99
N ASP A 11 -0.88 -9.95 20.55
CA ASP A 11 -1.45 -9.90 21.89
C ASP A 11 -2.82 -9.22 21.83
N TYR A 12 -3.80 -9.83 22.48
CA TYR A 12 -5.19 -9.39 22.40
C TYR A 12 -5.40 -8.03 23.08
N PHE A 13 -4.86 -7.84 24.28
CA PHE A 13 -5.07 -6.62 25.07
C PHE A 13 -4.35 -5.43 24.45
N ALA A 14 -3.12 -5.64 23.96
CA ALA A 14 -2.36 -4.64 23.23
C ALA A 14 -3.06 -4.27 21.92
N ALA A 15 -3.62 -5.24 21.20
CA ALA A 15 -4.39 -4.99 19.98
C ALA A 15 -5.67 -4.18 20.24
N ASP A 16 -6.38 -4.45 21.33
CA ASP A 16 -7.58 -3.71 21.72
C ASP A 16 -7.25 -2.25 22.06
N GLY A 17 -6.26 -2.04 22.94
CA GLY A 17 -5.79 -0.70 23.30
C GLY A 17 -5.30 0.11 22.08
N LEU A 18 -4.51 -0.52 21.21
CA LEU A 18 -4.04 0.12 19.99
C LEU A 18 -5.18 0.50 19.03
N THR A 19 -6.21 -0.34 18.94
CA THR A 19 -7.41 -0.07 18.13
C THR A 19 -8.16 1.14 18.65
N GLN A 20 -8.38 1.21 19.97
CA GLN A 20 -9.05 2.35 20.61
C GLN A 20 -8.28 3.65 20.39
N GLU A 21 -6.96 3.62 20.61
CA GLU A 21 -6.10 4.78 20.39
C GLU A 21 -6.09 5.25 18.92
N THR A 22 -6.15 4.31 17.97
CA THR A 22 -6.21 4.61 16.53
C THR A 22 -7.46 5.42 16.22
N PHE A 23 -8.63 4.96 16.66
CA PHE A 23 -9.88 5.69 16.42
C PHE A 23 -9.93 7.04 17.15
N LEU A 24 -9.40 7.13 18.37
CA LEU A 24 -9.32 8.40 19.10
C LEU A 24 -8.45 9.41 18.33
N THR A 25 -7.31 8.97 17.81
CA THR A 25 -6.41 9.82 17.02
C THR A 25 -7.02 10.20 15.68
N ALA A 26 -7.73 9.28 15.04
CA ALA A 26 -8.48 9.56 13.82
C ALA A 26 -9.56 10.62 14.07
N TYR A 27 -10.31 10.52 15.16
CA TYR A 27 -11.30 11.53 15.54
C TYR A 27 -10.65 12.90 15.75
N GLN A 28 -9.52 12.97 16.45
CA GLN A 28 -8.78 14.22 16.67
C GLN A 28 -8.22 14.83 15.37
N LYS A 29 -7.83 13.99 14.40
CA LYS A 29 -7.25 14.40 13.12
C LYS A 29 -8.28 14.46 11.99
N TRP A 30 -9.56 14.30 12.30
CA TRP A 30 -10.62 14.22 11.30
C TRP A 30 -10.66 15.44 10.37
N SER A 31 -10.40 16.64 10.91
CA SER A 31 -10.34 17.88 10.11
C SER A 31 -9.17 17.94 9.12
N GLN A 32 -8.18 17.06 9.25
CA GLN A 32 -7.00 16.95 8.37
C GLN A 32 -7.14 15.81 7.35
N PHE A 33 -8.21 15.02 7.46
CA PHE A 33 -8.50 13.96 6.51
C PHE A 33 -9.07 14.58 5.23
N ASP A 34 -8.50 14.22 4.09
CA ASP A 34 -8.92 14.70 2.76
C ASP A 34 -10.21 14.04 2.27
N GLY A 35 -10.78 13.13 3.05
CA GLY A 35 -11.99 12.39 2.72
C GLY A 35 -11.73 11.18 1.83
N GLN A 36 -10.49 10.92 1.42
CA GLN A 36 -10.17 9.85 0.49
C GLN A 36 -9.52 8.66 1.19
N ASN A 37 -10.05 7.46 0.93
CA ASN A 37 -9.46 6.20 1.38
C ASN A 37 -9.25 6.13 2.90
N GLU A 38 -10.36 6.23 3.64
CA GLU A 38 -10.44 6.15 5.10
C GLU A 38 -9.70 4.95 5.70
N LYS A 39 -9.71 3.80 5.00
CA LYS A 39 -9.05 2.57 5.42
C LYS A 39 -7.54 2.76 5.44
N ALA A 40 -6.96 3.28 4.35
CA ALA A 40 -5.52 3.54 4.28
C ALA A 40 -5.09 4.58 5.32
N TRP A 41 -5.90 5.61 5.53
CA TRP A 41 -5.64 6.65 6.53
C TRP A 41 -5.65 6.10 7.97
N LEU A 42 -6.68 5.33 8.33
CA LEU A 42 -6.76 4.65 9.64
C LEU A 42 -5.62 3.65 9.84
N CYS A 43 -5.26 2.89 8.80
CA CYS A 43 -4.13 1.96 8.84
C CYS A 43 -2.82 2.70 9.11
N ARG A 44 -2.59 3.86 8.48
CA ARG A 44 -1.39 4.69 8.71
C ARG A 44 -1.31 5.19 10.16
N ILE A 45 -2.43 5.62 10.73
CA ILE A 45 -2.49 6.03 12.14
C ILE A 45 -2.12 4.85 13.05
N ALA A 46 -2.69 3.67 12.81
CA ALA A 46 -2.44 2.48 13.59
C ALA A 46 -0.99 1.99 13.51
N SER A 47 -0.38 2.02 12.33
CA SER A 47 1.03 1.63 12.15
C SER A 47 1.96 2.51 12.95
N ASN A 48 1.79 3.83 12.87
CA ASN A 48 2.64 4.76 13.60
C ASN A 48 2.58 4.47 15.12
N LYS A 49 1.37 4.25 15.63
CA LYS A 49 1.17 3.88 17.04
C LYS A 49 1.77 2.52 17.39
N ALA A 50 1.64 1.52 16.53
CA ALA A 50 2.19 0.19 16.77
C ALA A 50 3.72 0.24 16.83
N ILE A 51 4.35 0.98 15.91
CA ILE A 51 5.80 1.20 15.88
C ILE A 51 6.26 1.91 17.16
N ASP A 52 5.56 2.97 17.56
CA ASP A 52 5.87 3.70 18.79
C ASP A 52 5.74 2.81 20.03
N TYR A 53 4.70 1.96 20.08
CA TYR A 53 4.48 1.01 21.16
C TYR A 53 5.60 -0.05 21.21
N LEU A 54 5.93 -0.67 20.07
CA LEU A 54 6.98 -1.69 19.98
C LEU A 54 8.37 -1.11 20.30
N ARG A 55 8.63 0.15 19.93
CA ARG A 55 9.87 0.85 20.28
C ARG A 55 10.01 1.04 21.79
N LYS A 56 8.91 1.31 22.50
CA LYS A 56 8.89 1.48 23.96
C LYS A 56 9.05 0.16 24.74
N GLN A 57 8.73 -0.98 24.14
CA GLN A 57 8.90 -2.30 24.78
C GLN A 57 10.33 -2.86 24.70
N LYS A 58 11.21 -2.34 23.84
CA LYS A 58 12.60 -2.83 23.74
C LYS A 58 13.52 -2.14 24.75
N PRO A 59 14.33 -2.88 25.54
CA PRO A 59 15.40 -2.30 26.34
C PRO A 59 16.40 -1.53 25.46
N ALA A 60 16.91 -0.40 25.95
CA ALA A 60 17.75 0.57 25.23
C ALA A 60 19.11 0.06 24.70
N ALA A 61 19.40 -1.25 24.77
CA ALA A 61 20.70 -1.83 24.42
C ALA A 61 20.83 -2.34 22.97
N ASP A 62 19.77 -2.28 22.15
CA ASP A 62 19.75 -2.88 20.81
C ASP A 62 19.50 -1.84 19.70
N LEU A 63 19.97 -0.60 19.93
CA LEU A 63 19.70 0.56 19.07
C LEU A 63 20.54 0.60 17.78
N ASP A 64 21.60 -0.23 17.66
CA ASP A 64 22.47 -0.25 16.47
C ASP A 64 21.98 -1.16 15.33
N GLN A 65 20.93 -1.97 15.54
CA GLN A 65 20.36 -2.83 14.48
C GLN A 65 19.02 -2.34 13.92
N VAL A 66 18.51 -1.21 14.40
CA VAL A 66 17.35 -0.56 13.81
C VAL A 66 17.84 0.36 12.70
N ALA A 67 18.30 -0.27 11.62
CA ALA A 67 18.66 0.40 10.37
C ALA A 67 17.56 1.37 9.92
N GLU A 68 18.02 2.48 9.35
CA GLU A 68 17.33 3.62 8.76
C GLU A 68 15.87 3.40 8.29
N PRO A 69 14.96 4.38 8.47
CA PRO A 69 13.51 4.23 8.23
C PRO A 69 13.10 4.11 6.76
N ALA A 70 14.04 3.99 5.81
CA ALA A 70 13.76 4.11 4.39
C ALA A 70 13.31 2.81 3.69
N ASP A 71 13.53 1.62 4.28
CA ASP A 71 13.49 0.37 3.49
C ASP A 71 12.81 -0.85 4.16
N ARG A 72 12.07 -0.68 5.27
CA ARG A 72 11.19 -1.75 5.78
C ARG A 72 9.75 -1.45 5.45
N GLN A 73 9.23 -2.15 4.43
CA GLN A 73 7.79 -2.45 4.37
C GLN A 73 7.42 -3.13 5.69
N THR A 74 6.65 -2.44 6.52
CA THR A 74 6.11 -3.00 7.76
C THR A 74 5.21 -4.20 7.43
N PRO A 75 4.98 -5.15 8.36
CA PRO A 75 3.97 -6.20 8.18
C PRO A 75 2.58 -5.64 7.81
N LEU A 76 2.35 -4.37 8.12
CA LEU A 76 1.16 -3.62 7.76
C LEU A 76 1.18 -3.08 6.32
N ASP A 77 2.34 -2.65 5.82
CA ASP A 77 2.53 -2.36 4.39
C ASP A 77 2.26 -3.62 3.57
N GLN A 78 2.58 -4.82 4.07
CA GLN A 78 2.29 -6.08 3.38
C GLN A 78 0.78 -6.39 3.31
N VAL A 79 0.02 -6.14 4.38
CA VAL A 79 -1.44 -6.37 4.41
C VAL A 79 -2.19 -5.30 3.60
N LEU A 80 -1.83 -4.03 3.74
CA LEU A 80 -2.38 -2.93 2.96
C LEU A 80 -2.02 -3.08 1.47
N ASN A 81 -0.82 -3.58 1.16
CA ASN A 81 -0.42 -3.95 -0.18
C ASN A 81 -1.24 -5.13 -0.72
N GLN A 82 -1.77 -6.04 0.10
CA GLN A 82 -2.47 -7.22 -0.42
C GLN A 82 -3.85 -6.84 -0.97
N GLU A 83 -4.66 -6.08 -0.22
CA GLU A 83 -5.95 -5.57 -0.71
C GLU A 83 -5.76 -4.60 -1.90
N LEU A 84 -4.78 -3.70 -1.80
CA LEU A 84 -4.46 -2.77 -2.89
C LEU A 84 -3.92 -3.50 -4.13
N MET A 85 -3.17 -4.58 -3.96
CA MET A 85 -2.66 -5.41 -5.05
C MET A 85 -3.79 -6.21 -5.70
N GLU A 86 -4.73 -6.75 -4.93
CA GLU A 86 -5.93 -7.41 -5.47
C GLU A 86 -6.80 -6.42 -6.26
N GLU A 87 -6.99 -5.19 -5.75
CA GLU A 87 -7.68 -4.13 -6.46
C GLU A 87 -6.98 -3.72 -7.76
N LEU A 88 -5.65 -3.56 -7.70
CA LEU A 88 -4.83 -3.25 -8.86
C LEU A 88 -4.89 -4.38 -9.90
N GLN A 89 -4.84 -5.64 -9.48
CA GLN A 89 -4.98 -6.80 -10.36
C GLN A 89 -6.34 -6.79 -11.07
N GLU A 90 -7.43 -6.56 -10.34
CA GLU A 90 -8.77 -6.48 -10.93
C GLU A 90 -8.94 -5.28 -11.87
N ALA A 91 -8.33 -4.14 -11.55
CA ALA A 91 -8.33 -2.98 -12.43
C ALA A 91 -7.51 -3.23 -13.71
N VAL A 92 -6.35 -3.89 -13.61
CA VAL A 92 -5.52 -4.26 -14.76
C VAL A 92 -6.26 -5.26 -15.67
N LYS A 93 -7.00 -6.22 -15.13
CA LYS A 93 -7.83 -7.16 -15.91
C LYS A 93 -8.91 -6.45 -16.76
N LYS A 94 -9.37 -5.28 -16.33
CA LYS A 94 -10.40 -4.47 -17.02
C LYS A 94 -9.81 -3.51 -18.07
N LEU A 95 -8.49 -3.44 -18.22
CA LEU A 95 -7.88 -2.66 -19.27
C LEU A 95 -8.15 -3.29 -20.65
N PRO A 96 -8.18 -2.47 -21.72
CA PRO A 96 -8.20 -2.98 -23.09
C PRO A 96 -7.03 -3.95 -23.34
N ASP A 97 -7.26 -5.00 -24.11
CA ASP A 97 -6.26 -6.06 -24.34
C ASP A 97 -4.95 -5.54 -24.96
N SER A 98 -5.02 -4.45 -25.73
CA SER A 98 -3.85 -3.77 -26.29
C SER A 98 -2.90 -3.18 -25.23
N LEU A 99 -3.41 -2.86 -24.04
CA LEU A 99 -2.66 -2.27 -22.92
C LEU A 99 -2.38 -3.28 -21.81
N LYS A 100 -3.25 -4.29 -21.65
CA LYS A 100 -3.25 -5.25 -20.53
C LYS A 100 -1.90 -5.94 -20.36
N GLY A 101 -1.35 -6.54 -21.41
CA GLY A 101 -0.09 -7.29 -21.30
C GLY A 101 1.11 -6.43 -20.89
N ASP A 102 1.21 -5.20 -21.40
CA ASP A 102 2.29 -4.29 -20.98
C ASP A 102 2.05 -3.79 -19.54
N ALA A 103 0.80 -3.58 -19.15
CA ALA A 103 0.41 -3.13 -17.82
C ALA A 103 0.64 -4.20 -16.73
N GLU A 104 0.33 -5.48 -17.00
CA GLU A 104 0.58 -6.60 -16.07
C GLU A 104 2.07 -6.70 -15.73
N LEU A 105 2.93 -6.70 -16.76
CA LEU A 105 4.38 -6.79 -16.56
C LEU A 105 4.93 -5.60 -15.76
N TYR A 106 4.39 -4.40 -15.98
CA TYR A 106 4.88 -3.19 -15.33
C TYR A 106 4.35 -3.02 -13.90
N PHE A 107 3.03 -3.07 -13.72
CA PHE A 107 2.38 -2.76 -12.44
C PHE A 107 2.31 -3.93 -11.48
N LEU A 108 2.19 -5.17 -11.99
CA LEU A 108 2.07 -6.37 -11.15
C LEU A 108 3.40 -7.10 -10.99
N MET A 109 4.22 -7.15 -12.04
CA MET A 109 5.52 -7.85 -12.03
C MET A 109 6.74 -6.93 -11.85
N GLY A 110 6.54 -5.60 -11.80
CA GLY A 110 7.60 -4.62 -11.52
C GLY A 110 8.68 -4.49 -12.61
N LYS A 111 8.44 -4.98 -13.83
CA LYS A 111 9.41 -4.91 -14.92
C LYS A 111 9.61 -3.49 -15.43
N LYS A 112 10.82 -3.18 -15.87
CA LYS A 112 11.14 -1.88 -16.50
C LYS A 112 10.63 -1.86 -17.94
N THR A 113 10.26 -0.67 -18.44
CA THR A 113 9.77 -0.49 -19.82
C THR A 113 10.74 -1.00 -20.90
N LYS A 114 12.05 -0.96 -20.65
CA LYS A 114 13.08 -1.54 -21.53
C LYS A 114 13.03 -3.07 -21.58
N GLU A 115 12.74 -3.72 -20.46
CA GLU A 115 12.64 -5.19 -20.37
C GLU A 115 11.37 -5.65 -21.08
N ILE A 116 10.24 -4.96 -20.84
CA ILE A 116 8.96 -5.22 -21.51
C ILE A 116 9.07 -5.03 -23.04
N ALA A 117 9.75 -3.97 -23.49
CA ALA A 117 9.98 -3.72 -24.91
C ALA A 117 10.75 -4.87 -25.58
N LYS A 118 11.78 -5.38 -24.90
CA LYS A 118 12.56 -6.53 -25.38
C LYS A 118 11.74 -7.82 -25.40
N GLU A 119 10.96 -8.06 -24.37
CA GLU A 119 10.14 -9.27 -24.20
C GLU A 119 9.00 -9.35 -25.22
N HIS A 120 8.30 -8.24 -25.47
CA HIS A 120 7.21 -8.19 -26.45
C HIS A 120 7.67 -7.86 -27.87
N GLY A 121 8.97 -7.61 -28.10
CA GLY A 121 9.49 -7.20 -29.41
C GLY A 121 8.91 -5.87 -29.92
N LYS A 122 8.50 -4.97 -29.01
CA LYS A 122 7.86 -3.68 -29.33
C LYS A 122 8.86 -2.52 -29.19
N PRO A 123 8.70 -1.42 -29.94
CA PRO A 123 9.48 -0.20 -29.71
C PRO A 123 9.30 0.32 -28.28
N LEU A 124 10.39 0.75 -27.64
CA LEU A 124 10.36 1.29 -26.26
C LEU A 124 9.33 2.42 -26.09
N LYS A 125 9.23 3.31 -27.09
CA LYS A 125 8.30 4.44 -27.09
C LYS A 125 6.82 3.99 -27.12
N THR A 126 6.54 2.86 -27.76
CA THR A 126 5.21 2.24 -27.77
C THR A 126 4.86 1.71 -26.38
N VAL A 127 5.78 0.98 -25.74
CA VAL A 127 5.60 0.48 -24.37
C VAL A 127 5.38 1.64 -23.39
N GLN A 128 6.19 2.70 -23.47
CA GLN A 128 6.01 3.89 -22.63
C GLN A 128 4.63 4.55 -22.81
N THR A 129 4.15 4.63 -24.06
CA THR A 129 2.82 5.16 -24.38
C THR A 129 1.72 4.26 -23.83
N HIS A 130 1.88 2.94 -23.92
CA HIS A 130 0.95 1.97 -23.36
C HIS A 130 0.87 2.08 -21.83
N ILE A 131 2.00 2.14 -21.14
CA ILE A 131 2.05 2.32 -19.68
C ILE A 131 1.42 3.65 -19.26
N TYR A 132 1.67 4.72 -19.99
CA TYR A 132 1.03 6.02 -19.73
C TYR A 132 -0.49 5.94 -19.84
N ARG A 133 -1.01 5.36 -20.94
CA ARG A 133 -2.46 5.19 -21.15
C ARG A 133 -3.09 4.25 -20.12
N ALA A 134 -2.41 3.15 -19.79
CA ALA A 134 -2.84 2.22 -18.75
C ALA A 134 -2.94 2.93 -17.39
N ARG A 135 -1.95 3.75 -17.02
CA ARG A 135 -1.95 4.54 -15.79
C ARG A 135 -3.15 5.48 -15.70
N GLU A 136 -3.45 6.21 -16.77
CA GLU A 136 -4.61 7.13 -16.81
C GLU A 136 -5.94 6.40 -16.66
N LEU A 137 -6.08 5.22 -17.27
CA LEU A 137 -7.28 4.39 -17.15
C LEU A 137 -7.42 3.77 -15.76
N LEU A 138 -6.33 3.23 -15.20
CA LEU A 138 -6.30 2.68 -13.85
C LEU A 138 -6.65 3.76 -12.82
N LYS A 139 -6.07 4.96 -12.95
CA LYS A 139 -6.40 6.11 -12.12
C LYS A 139 -7.89 6.41 -12.14
N LYS A 140 -8.49 6.56 -13.34
CA LYS A 140 -9.94 6.78 -13.48
C LYS A 140 -10.80 5.65 -12.93
N GLN A 141 -10.37 4.40 -13.08
CA GLN A 141 -11.12 3.23 -12.58
C GLN A 141 -11.07 3.13 -11.05
N LEU A 142 -9.94 3.45 -10.45
CA LEU A 142 -9.76 3.42 -8.99
C LEU A 142 -10.37 4.67 -8.33
N GLU A 143 -10.32 5.83 -8.97
CA GLU A 143 -11.00 7.06 -8.52
C GLU A 143 -12.52 6.93 -8.57
N ARG A 144 -13.11 6.35 -9.64
CA ARG A 144 -14.57 6.12 -9.75
C ARG A 144 -15.13 5.15 -8.72
N ARG A 145 -14.28 4.43 -7.98
CA ARG A 145 -14.67 3.40 -7.03
C ARG A 145 -14.46 3.80 -5.57
N GLN A 146 -13.91 4.99 -5.32
CA GLN A 146 -13.98 5.62 -4.00
C GLN A 146 -15.41 6.17 -3.82
N PRO A 147 -16.22 5.63 -2.90
CA PRO A 147 -17.52 6.19 -2.57
C PRO A 147 -17.39 7.57 -1.88
#